data_AF-A0A317CD95-F1
#
_entry.id   AF-A0A317CD95-F1
#
_cell.length_a   1.000
_cell.length_b   1.000
_cell.length_c   1.000
_cell.angle_alpha   90.00
_cell.angle_beta   90.00
_cell.angle_gamma   90.00
#
_symmetry.space_group_name_H-M   'P 1'
#
loop_
_entity.id
_entity.type
_entity.pdbx_description
1 polymer ?
#
loop_
_entity_poly.entity_id
_entity_poly.type
_entity_poly.pdbx_seq_one_letter_code
_entity_poly.pdbx_strand_id
1 'polypeptide(L)' 'MPGRDYCFMGQLDFIDTDILKPGVTCKARGNFIIASVDIEEFKPGYCWHICEANKIMGYGKVIEVKHIPFQP' A
#
# COMPACT_ATOMS: atom_id res chain seq x y z
N MET A 1 1.84 -7.99 15.71
CA MET A 1 2.85 -8.74 16.50
C MET A 1 4.21 -8.07 16.33
N PRO A 2 5.03 -7.92 17.38
CA PRO A 2 6.42 -7.47 17.21
C PRO A 2 7.21 -8.53 16.43
N GLY A 3 7.98 -8.12 15.42
CA GLY A 3 8.98 -8.99 14.79
C GLY A 3 8.60 -9.64 13.45
N ARG A 4 7.62 -9.11 12.72
CA ARG A 4 7.33 -9.55 11.35
C ARG A 4 7.41 -8.34 10.40
N ASP A 5 8.62 -8.07 9.91
CA ASP A 5 8.83 -7.18 8.78
C ASP A 5 8.36 -7.90 7.51
N TYR A 6 7.04 -7.95 7.30
CA TYR A 6 6.49 -8.50 6.07
C TYR A 6 6.46 -7.42 5.00
N CYS A 7 7.25 -7.65 3.95
CA CYS A 7 7.12 -6.91 2.70
C CYS A 7 5.99 -7.53 1.88
N PHE A 8 4.97 -6.73 1.57
CA PHE A 8 3.95 -7.11 0.61
C PHE A 8 4.36 -6.58 -0.77
N MET A 9 4.21 -7.40 -1.80
CA MET A 9 4.42 -6.97 -3.18
C MET A 9 3.09 -6.51 -3.77
N GLY A 10 3.15 -5.44 -4.54
CA GLY A 10 1.99 -4.89 -5.19
C GLY A 10 2.36 -3.78 -6.15
N GLN A 11 1.33 -3.18 -6.73
CA GLN A 11 1.44 -2.04 -7.62
C GLN A 11 0.71 -0.85 -7.00
N LEU A 12 1.29 0.33 -7.17
CA LEU A 12 0.69 1.62 -6.80
C LEU A 12 0.51 2.44 -8.07
N ASP A 13 -0.74 2.81 -8.35
CA ASP A 13 -1.11 3.70 -9.44
C ASP A 13 -1.51 5.05 -8.85
N PHE A 14 -0.72 6.09 -9.12
CA PHE A 14 -1.02 7.44 -8.68
C PHE A 14 -2.25 7.99 -9.43
N ILE A 15 -3.12 8.67 -8.69
CA ILE A 15 -4.31 9.30 -9.25
C ILE A 15 -3.92 10.73 -9.65
N ASP A 16 -4.32 11.14 -10.85
CA ASP A 16 -4.11 12.48 -11.43
C ASP A 16 -2.65 12.84 -11.76
N THR A 17 -1.70 11.91 -11.58
CA THR A 17 -0.29 12.11 -11.96
C THR A 17 0.39 10.78 -12.23
N ASP A 18 1.39 10.78 -13.12
CA ASP A 18 2.21 9.58 -13.39
C ASP A 18 3.48 9.55 -12.51
N ILE A 19 3.92 10.70 -12.00
CA ILE A 19 5.17 10.84 -11.25
C ILE A 19 4.93 11.67 -9.99
N LEU A 20 5.16 11.05 -8.83
CA LEU A 20 5.14 11.74 -7.56
C LEU A 20 6.50 12.40 -7.28
N LYS A 21 6.51 13.74 -7.19
CA LYS A 21 7.71 14.51 -6.83
C LYS A 21 7.98 14.45 -5.32
N PRO A 22 9.24 14.55 -4.87
CA PRO A 22 9.57 14.61 -3.45
C PRO A 22 8.81 15.73 -2.72
N GLY A 23 8.26 15.41 -1.54
CA GLY A 23 7.50 16.34 -0.70
C GLY A 23 6.04 16.57 -1.11
N VAL A 24 5.58 15.99 -2.23
CA VAL A 24 4.18 16.08 -2.67
C VAL A 24 3.39 14.91 -2.11
N THR A 25 2.12 15.15 -1.78
CA THR A 25 1.15 14.11 -1.42
C THR A 25 0.15 13.91 -2.54
N CYS A 26 -0.18 12.67 -2.86
CA CYS A 26 -1.22 12.32 -3.82
C CYS A 26 -2.15 11.25 -3.24
N LYS A 27 -3.24 10.98 -3.96
CA LYS A 27 -3.99 9.73 -3.79
C LYS A 27 -3.41 8.69 -4.74
N ALA A 28 -3.48 7.43 -4.34
CA ALA A 28 -3.06 6.30 -5.15
C ALA A 28 -4.06 5.15 -5.00
N ARG A 29 -4.22 4.34 -6.04
CA ARG A 29 -4.83 3.01 -5.93
C ARG A 29 -3.71 2.00 -5.77
N GLY A 30 -3.81 1.18 -4.74
CA GLY A 30 -2.85 0.10 -4.51
C GLY A 30 -3.51 -1.26 -4.69
N ASN A 31 -2.87 -2.12 -5.46
CA ASN A 31 -3.24 -3.53 -5.61
C ASN A 31 -2.12 -4.38 -5.03
N PHE A 32 -2.40 -5.12 -3.97
CA PHE A 32 -1.39 -5.87 -3.23
C PHE A 32 -1.77 -7.35 -3.13
N ILE A 33 -0.76 -8.20 -3.20
CA ILE A 33 -0.91 -9.62 -2.87
C ILE A 33 -0.58 -9.74 -1.38
N ILE A 34 -1.59 -10.11 -0.59
CA ILE A 34 -1.48 -10.25 0.86
C ILE A 34 -1.95 -11.63 1.29
N ALA A 35 -1.48 -12.09 2.46
CA ALA A 35 -2.03 -13.29 3.07
C ALA A 35 -3.49 -13.03 3.47
N SER A 36 -4.37 -14.02 3.26
CA SER A 36 -5.80 -13.88 3.56
C SER A 36 -6.07 -13.55 5.03
N VAL A 37 -5.20 -14.00 5.94
CA VAL A 37 -5.29 -13.73 7.38
C VAL A 37 -5.05 -12.26 7.74
N ASP A 38 -4.41 -11.49 6.86
CA ASP A 38 -4.04 -10.10 7.12
C ASP A 38 -5.06 -9.10 6.56
N ILE A 39 -6.09 -9.55 5.83
CA ILE A 39 -7.08 -8.67 5.17
C ILE A 39 -7.69 -7.67 6.15
N GLU A 40 -7.97 -8.08 7.39
CA GLU A 40 -8.61 -7.24 8.42
C GLU A 40 -7.68 -6.13 8.96
N GLU A 41 -6.36 -6.25 8.78
CA GLU A 41 -5.40 -5.23 9.18
C GLU A 41 -5.40 -4.03 8.22
N PHE A 42 -5.84 -4.24 6.98
CA PHE A 42 -5.94 -3.21 5.94
C PHE A 42 -7.24 -2.41 6.15
N LYS A 43 -7.20 -1.47 7.10
CA LYS A 43 -8.31 -0.57 7.42
C LYS A 43 -7.92 0.90 7.32
N PRO A 44 -8.88 1.82 7.08
CA PRO A 44 -8.59 3.25 7.05
C PRO A 44 -7.84 3.70 8.30
N GLY A 45 -6.76 4.44 8.10
CA GLY A 45 -5.86 4.84 9.19
C GLY A 45 -4.55 4.07 9.27
N TYR A 46 -4.50 2.84 8.72
CA TYR A 46 -3.27 2.05 8.70
C TYR A 46 -2.21 2.71 7.82
N CYS A 47 -0.96 2.72 8.28
CA CYS A 47 0.16 3.39 7.61
C CYS A 47 1.19 2.39 7.08
N TRP A 48 1.76 2.65 5.91
CA TRP A 48 2.79 1.84 5.28
C TRP A 48 4.05 2.63 4.99
N HIS A 49 5.18 1.93 5.06
CA HIS A 49 6.41 2.37 4.42
C HIS A 49 6.41 1.85 2.98
N ILE A 50 6.55 2.76 2.02
CA ILE A 50 6.69 2.40 0.62
C ILE A 50 8.19 2.36 0.35
N CYS A 51 8.70 1.16 0.05
CA CYS A 51 10.13 0.93 -0.16
C CYS A 51 10.41 0.51 -1.61
N GLU A 52 11.51 1.01 -2.17
CA GLU A 52 12.13 0.47 -3.37
C GLU A 52 13.44 -0.20 -2.95
N ALA A 53 13.54 -1.52 -3.13
CA ALA A 53 14.58 -2.36 -2.53
C ALA A 53 14.69 -2.09 -1.00
N ASN A 54 15.79 -1.50 -0.56
CA ASN A 54 16.06 -1.21 0.86
C ASN A 54 15.88 0.26 1.25
N LYS A 55 15.34 1.09 0.34
CA LYS A 55 15.17 2.52 0.56
C LYS A 55 13.71 2.88 0.73
N ILE A 56 13.37 3.54 1.83
CA ILE A 56 12.04 4.15 2.02
C ILE A 56 11.92 5.31 1.03
N MET A 57 10.96 5.20 0.13
CA MET A 57 10.64 6.19 -0.90
C MET A 57 9.47 7.09 -0.48
N GLY A 58 8.64 6.63 0.45
CA GLY A 58 7.55 7.42 0.98
C GLY A 58 6.72 6.68 2.02
N TYR A 59 5.65 7.33 2.43
CA TYR A 59 4.69 6.81 3.41
C TYR A 59 3.31 6.83 2.80
N GLY A 60 2.57 5.74 3.02
CA GLY A 60 1.16 5.63 2.61
C GLY A 60 0.26 5.58 3.82
N LYS A 61 -0.96 6.10 3.69
CA LYS A 61 -2.04 5.89 4.66
C LYS A 61 -3.26 5.36 3.92
N VAL A 62 -3.82 4.26 4.42
CA VAL A 62 -5.06 3.70 3.88
C VAL A 62 -6.20 4.67 4.14
N ILE A 63 -6.89 5.07 3.07
CA ILE A 63 -8.07 5.95 3.12
C ILE A 63 -9.37 5.18 2.94
N GLU A 64 -9.36 4.13 2.11
CA GLU A 64 -10.51 3.31 1.75
C GLU A 64 -9.99 1.93 1.32
N VAL A 65 -10.74 0.87 1.60
CA VAL A 65 -10.44 -0.49 1.14
C VAL A 65 -11.65 -1.05 0.40
N LYS A 66 -11.39 -1.55 -0.81
CA LYS A 66 -12.39 -2.25 -1.62
C LYS A 66 -11.95 -3.70 -1.76
N HIS A 67 -12.73 -4.62 -1.22
CA HIS A 67 -12.48 -6.04 -1.40
C HIS A 67 -12.95 -6.45 -2.79
N ILE A 68 -12.00 -6.74 -3.68
CA ILE A 68 -12.30 -7.29 -5.00
C ILE A 68 -12.09 -8.81 -4.91
N PRO A 69 -13.15 -9.62 -4.91
CA PRO A 69 -12.99 -11.07 -4.89
C PRO A 69 -12.22 -11.51 -6.14
N PHE A 70 -11.16 -12.30 -5.93
CA PHE A 70 -10.43 -12.93 -7.03
C PHE A 70 -11.39 -13.86 -7.78
N GLN A 71 -11.64 -13.57 -9.07
CA GLN A 71 -12.33 -14.48 -9.97
C GLN A 71 -11.27 -15.24 -10.77
N PRO A 72 -11.25 -16.59 -10.70
CA PRO A 72 -10.27 -17.42 -11.40
C PRO A 72 -10.43 -17.41 -12.92
#